data_AF-A0A930F1E6-F1
#
_entry.id   AF-A0A930F1E6-F1
#
_cell.length_a   1.000
_cell.length_b   1.000
_cell.length_c   1.000
_cell.angle_alpha   90.00
_cell.angle_beta   90.00
_cell.angle_gamma   90.00
#
_symmetry.space_group_name_H-M   'P 1'
#
loop_
_entity.id
_entity.type
_entity.pdbx_description
1 polymer ?
#
loop_
_entity_poly.entity_id
_entity_poly.type
_entity_poly.pdbx_seq_one_letter_code
_entity_poly.pdbx_strand_id
1 'polypeptide(L)'
;MKTKKQTLLFNIFVSMGVAAIIFIIVGVIIDRIFHGNIQMTNYAFSKMAIATVVIGLGFGLPAIVYDNEKLSLFTQTIIHMGTGCIIMTVTAFLVGWIPMHRGPLLMIAILLEEIALAFVIWFLFYLQQKKLVKQMNQRVKEINKL
;
A
#
# COMPACT_ATOMS: atom_id res chain seq x y z
N MET A 1 11.82 -20.35 -11.51
CA MET A 1 10.53 -19.67 -11.73
C MET A 1 9.72 -19.79 -10.45
N LYS A 2 9.26 -18.68 -9.85
CA LYS A 2 8.41 -18.76 -8.64
C LYS A 2 7.05 -19.36 -9.01
N THR A 3 6.48 -20.19 -8.14
CA THR A 3 5.10 -20.66 -8.32
C THR A 3 4.10 -19.54 -8.01
N LYS A 4 2.87 -19.60 -8.54
CA LYS A 4 1.83 -18.59 -8.24
C LYS A 4 1.62 -18.37 -6.74
N LYS A 5 1.71 -19.44 -5.94
CA LYS A 5 1.62 -19.36 -4.48
C LYS A 5 2.79 -18.59 -3.87
N GLN A 6 4.02 -18.82 -4.36
CA GLN A 6 5.21 -18.09 -3.89
C GLN A 6 5.16 -16.61 -4.25
N THR A 7 4.67 -16.25 -5.43
CA THR A 7 4.49 -14.83 -5.81
C THR A 7 3.46 -14.17 -4.92
N LEU A 8 2.32 -14.82 -4.67
CA LEU A 8 1.29 -14.30 -3.78
C LEU A 8 1.81 -14.04 -2.36
N LEU A 9 2.48 -15.03 -1.77
CA LEU A 9 3.06 -14.90 -0.42
C LEU A 9 4.11 -13.78 -0.36
N PHE A 10 4.92 -13.64 -1.41
CA PHE A 10 5.89 -12.56 -1.51
C PHE A 10 5.22 -11.17 -1.60
N ASN A 11 4.17 -11.04 -2.40
CA ASN A 11 3.43 -9.78 -2.53
C ASN A 11 2.77 -9.36 -1.21
N ILE A 12 2.17 -10.31 -0.49
CA ILE A 12 1.63 -10.09 0.86
C ILE A 12 2.73 -9.65 1.82
N PHE A 13 3.87 -10.34 1.82
CA PHE A 13 4.98 -9.99 2.71
C PHE A 13 5.50 -8.57 2.45
N VAL A 14 5.71 -8.21 1.18
CA VAL A 14 6.19 -6.86 0.81
C VAL A 14 5.18 -5.79 1.19
N SER A 15 3.91 -5.98 0.85
CA SER A 15 2.84 -5.01 1.16
C SER A 15 2.62 -4.83 2.67
N MET A 16 2.63 -5.91 3.45
CA MET A 16 2.61 -5.84 4.90
C MET A 16 3.83 -5.09 5.46
N GLY A 17 5.02 -5.34 4.91
CA GLY A 17 6.24 -4.63 5.28
C GLY A 17 6.12 -3.12 5.05
N VAL A 18 5.61 -2.70 3.88
CA VAL A 18 5.37 -1.29 3.58
C VAL A 18 4.34 -0.68 4.53
N ALA A 19 3.22 -1.36 4.76
CA ALA A 19 2.18 -0.90 5.69
C ALA A 19 2.73 -0.73 7.12
N ALA A 20 3.53 -1.70 7.60
CA ALA A 20 4.16 -1.63 8.91
C ALA A 20 5.17 -0.48 9.02
N ILE A 21 5.97 -0.23 7.99
CA ILE A 21 6.89 0.91 7.95
C ILE A 21 6.13 2.23 8.04
N ILE A 22 5.04 2.39 7.29
CA ILE A 22 4.20 3.59 7.35
C ILE A 22 3.58 3.75 8.75
N PHE A 23 3.04 2.67 9.33
CA PHE A 23 2.50 2.68 10.68
C PHE A 23 3.54 3.14 11.72
N ILE A 24 4.78 2.63 11.63
CA ILE A 24 5.87 3.04 12.52
C ILE A 24 6.22 4.52 12.31
N ILE A 25 6.37 4.98 11.06
CA ILE A 25 6.69 6.39 10.75
C ILE A 25 5.61 7.32 11.31
N VAL A 26 4.34 7.04 11.03
CA VAL A 26 3.20 7.82 11.53
C VAL A 26 3.17 7.78 13.07
N GLY A 27 3.39 6.61 13.66
CA GLY A 27 3.47 6.45 15.12
C GLY A 27 4.54 7.32 15.76
N VAL A 28 5.75 7.38 15.18
CA VAL A 28 6.85 8.25 15.64
C VAL A 28 6.52 9.73 15.47
N ILE A 29 5.85 10.12 14.38
CA ILE A 29 5.42 11.51 14.17
C ILE A 29 4.39 11.91 15.25
N ILE A 30 3.39 11.05 15.50
CA ILE A 30 2.39 11.26 16.54
C ILE A 30 3.07 11.35 17.91
N ASP A 31 3.96 10.42 18.26
CA ASP A 31 4.72 10.44 19.51
C ASP A 31 5.42 11.78 19.74
N ARG A 32 6.06 12.33 18.71
CA ARG A 32 6.74 13.62 18.77
C ARG A 32 5.77 14.79 18.93
N ILE A 33 4.64 14.80 18.23
CA ILE A 33 3.62 15.85 18.33
C ILE A 33 3.03 15.90 19.74
N PHE A 34 2.85 14.74 20.37
CA PHE A 34 2.27 14.62 21.72
C PHE A 34 3.32 14.53 22.83
N HIS A 35 4.59 14.85 22.54
CA HIS A 35 5.69 14.86 23.52
C HIS A 35 5.82 13.55 24.32
N GLY A 36 5.64 12.40 23.66
CA GLY A 36 5.70 11.08 24.29
C GLY A 36 4.45 10.66 25.05
N ASN A 37 3.38 11.46 25.04
CA ASN A 37 2.15 11.20 25.79
C ASN A 37 1.00 10.74 24.87
N ILE A 38 1.06 9.47 24.44
CA ILE A 38 0.02 8.87 23.61
C ILE A 38 -1.00 8.12 24.48
N GLN A 39 -2.24 8.60 24.50
CA GLN A 39 -3.35 7.98 25.21
C GLN A 39 -3.88 6.76 24.44
N MET A 40 -3.56 5.54 24.89
CA MET A 40 -3.99 4.28 24.26
C MET A 40 -5.33 3.76 24.78
N THR A 41 -6.33 4.63 24.89
CA THR A 41 -7.68 4.25 25.34
C THR A 41 -8.46 3.49 24.25
N ASN A 42 -9.51 2.76 24.62
CA ASN A 42 -10.44 2.12 23.68
C ASN A 42 -9.78 1.24 22.60
N TYR A 43 -8.72 0.52 23.00
CA TYR A 43 -7.95 -0.34 22.11
C TYR A 43 -7.34 0.42 20.92
N ALA A 44 -7.03 1.71 21.07
CA ALA A 44 -6.49 2.54 19.98
C ALA A 44 -5.33 1.86 19.27
N PHE A 45 -4.30 1.41 20.02
CA PHE A 45 -3.17 0.68 19.44
C PHE A 45 -3.59 -0.58 18.67
N SER A 46 -4.41 -1.44 19.27
CA SER A 46 -4.86 -2.68 18.63
C SER A 46 -5.65 -2.42 17.35
N LYS A 47 -6.49 -1.36 17.32
CA LYS A 47 -7.19 -0.92 16.12
C LYS A 47 -6.21 -0.49 15.03
N MET A 48 -5.14 0.25 15.38
CA MET A 48 -4.13 0.65 14.39
C MET A 48 -3.36 -0.56 13.84
N ALA A 49 -2.98 -1.49 14.71
CA ALA A 49 -2.23 -2.68 14.33
C ALA A 49 -3.06 -3.58 13.41
N ILE A 50 -4.33 -3.82 13.74
CA ILE A 50 -5.25 -4.59 12.90
C ILE A 50 -5.48 -3.87 11.56
N ALA A 51 -5.71 -2.55 11.58
CA ALA A 51 -5.86 -1.77 10.35
C ALA A 51 -4.65 -1.92 9.42
N THR A 52 -3.44 -1.85 9.98
CA THR A 52 -2.19 -2.00 9.24
C THR A 52 -2.11 -3.35 8.52
N VAL A 53 -2.48 -4.43 9.20
CA VAL A 53 -2.51 -5.79 8.61
C VAL A 53 -3.57 -5.88 7.51
N VAL A 54 -4.79 -5.39 7.77
CA VAL A 54 -5.89 -5.43 6.81
C VAL A 54 -5.56 -4.63 5.54
N ILE A 55 -4.99 -3.44 5.69
CA ILE A 55 -4.55 -2.60 4.56
C ILE A 55 -3.41 -3.28 3.80
N GLY A 56 -2.42 -3.82 4.50
CA GLY A 56 -1.33 -4.59 3.89
C GLY A 56 -1.86 -5.73 3.03
N LEU A 57 -2.81 -6.53 3.55
CA LEU A 57 -3.47 -7.59 2.78
C LEU A 57 -4.29 -7.04 1.60
N GLY A 58 -4.97 -5.90 1.79
CA GLY A 58 -5.80 -5.27 0.79
C GLY A 58 -5.04 -4.82 -0.46
N PHE A 59 -3.78 -4.43 -0.32
CA PHE A 59 -2.88 -4.19 -1.45
C PHE A 59 -2.09 -5.44 -1.86
N GLY A 60 -1.71 -6.30 -0.91
CA GLY A 60 -0.89 -7.48 -1.18
C GLY A 60 -1.56 -8.57 -2.02
N LEU A 61 -2.83 -8.88 -1.73
CA LEU A 61 -3.57 -9.94 -2.42
C LEU A 61 -3.86 -9.59 -3.88
N PRO A 62 -4.40 -8.40 -4.21
CA PRO A 62 -4.77 -8.07 -5.59
C PRO A 62 -3.56 -7.83 -6.50
N ALA A 63 -2.36 -7.64 -5.95
CA ALA A 63 -1.12 -7.45 -6.72
C ALA A 63 -0.79 -8.65 -7.64
N ILE A 64 -1.37 -9.84 -7.41
CA ILE A 64 -1.24 -10.99 -8.33
C ILE A 64 -1.79 -10.69 -9.74
N VAL A 65 -2.65 -9.67 -9.89
CA VAL A 65 -3.20 -9.27 -11.19
C VAL A 65 -2.12 -8.82 -12.19
N TYR A 66 -0.96 -8.35 -11.72
CA TYR A 66 0.16 -7.96 -12.58
C TYR A 66 0.83 -9.15 -13.29
N ASP A 67 0.61 -10.38 -12.80
CA ASP A 67 1.10 -11.60 -13.46
C ASP A 67 0.21 -12.00 -14.65
N ASN A 68 -0.92 -11.32 -14.87
CA ASN A 68 -1.85 -11.65 -15.94
C ASN A 68 -1.54 -10.85 -17.21
N GLU A 69 -0.78 -11.46 -18.11
CA GLU A 69 -0.38 -10.88 -19.41
C GLU A 69 -1.56 -10.56 -20.35
N LYS A 70 -2.75 -11.10 -20.10
CA LYS A 70 -3.95 -10.81 -20.92
C LYS A 70 -4.56 -9.44 -20.60
N LEU A 71 -4.24 -8.85 -19.46
CA LEU A 71 -4.78 -7.58 -19.01
C LEU A 71 -3.81 -6.44 -19.34
N SER A 72 -4.35 -5.30 -19.78
CA SER A 72 -3.54 -4.09 -19.92
C SER A 72 -3.04 -3.61 -18.55
N LEU A 73 -1.90 -2.91 -18.53
CA LEU A 73 -1.38 -2.30 -17.31
C LEU A 73 -2.41 -1.39 -16.63
N PHE A 74 -3.21 -0.65 -17.43
CA PHE A 74 -4.27 0.20 -16.92
C PHE A 74 -5.34 -0.60 -16.18
N THR A 75 -5.81 -1.70 -16.77
CA THR A 75 -6.80 -2.61 -16.15
C THR A 75 -6.24 -3.26 -14.88
N GLN A 76 -5.00 -3.74 -14.91
CA GLN A 76 -4.32 -4.29 -13.73
C GLN A 76 -4.23 -3.26 -12.60
N THR A 77 -3.91 -2.01 -12.95
CA THR A 77 -3.80 -0.90 -12.00
C THR A 77 -5.15 -0.58 -11.36
N ILE A 78 -6.23 -0.50 -12.14
CA ILE A 78 -7.59 -0.28 -11.59
C ILE A 78 -7.97 -1.40 -10.61
N ILE A 79 -7.72 -2.65 -10.95
CA ILE A 79 -8.06 -3.79 -10.08
C ILE A 79 -7.26 -3.72 -8.78
N HIS A 80 -5.94 -3.53 -8.87
CA HIS A 80 -5.08 -3.48 -7.69
C HIS A 80 -5.36 -2.25 -6.81
N MET A 81 -5.31 -1.05 -7.41
CA MET A 81 -5.47 0.20 -6.69
C MET A 81 -6.90 0.38 -6.19
N GLY A 82 -7.91 0.02 -6.99
CA GLY A 82 -9.31 0.07 -6.57
C GLY A 82 -9.57 -0.82 -5.37
N THR A 83 -9.13 -2.08 -5.41
CA THR A 83 -9.33 -3.00 -4.28
C THR A 83 -8.61 -2.52 -3.01
N GLY A 84 -7.34 -2.14 -3.14
CA GLY A 84 -6.54 -1.66 -2.02
C GLY A 84 -7.09 -0.37 -1.40
N CYS A 85 -7.47 0.61 -2.22
CA CYS A 85 -8.04 1.87 -1.74
C CYS A 85 -9.40 1.66 -1.06
N ILE A 86 -10.29 0.82 -1.62
CA ILE A 86 -11.58 0.51 -0.96
C ILE A 86 -11.34 -0.12 0.41
N ILE A 87 -10.45 -1.10 0.51
CA ILE A 87 -10.12 -1.74 1.79
C ILE A 87 -9.53 -0.72 2.76
N MET A 88 -8.64 0.16 2.29
CA MET A 88 -8.04 1.21 3.11
C MET A 88 -9.08 2.18 3.65
N THR A 89 -9.93 2.75 2.79
CA THR A 89 -10.98 3.70 3.20
C THR A 89 -11.97 3.08 4.17
N VAL A 90 -12.45 1.85 3.88
CA VAL A 90 -13.36 1.12 4.78
C VAL A 90 -12.69 0.85 6.13
N THR A 91 -11.42 0.42 6.12
CA THR A 91 -10.67 0.16 7.35
C THR A 91 -10.50 1.45 8.17
N ALA A 92 -10.09 2.55 7.53
CA ALA A 92 -9.91 3.86 8.14
C ALA A 92 -11.21 4.37 8.79
N PHE A 93 -12.35 4.16 8.12
CA PHE A 93 -13.67 4.46 8.67
C PHE A 93 -13.97 3.60 9.92
N LEU A 94 -13.80 2.27 9.84
CA LEU A 94 -14.13 1.35 10.92
C LEU A 94 -13.28 1.55 12.18
N VAL A 95 -12.00 1.92 12.02
CA VAL A 95 -11.11 2.16 13.17
C VAL A 95 -11.20 3.59 13.72
N GLY A 96 -11.94 4.47 13.05
CA GLY A 96 -12.22 5.83 13.49
C GLY A 96 -11.15 6.86 13.13
N TRP A 97 -10.39 6.64 12.06
CA TRP A 97 -9.43 7.63 11.55
C TRP A 97 -10.10 8.82 10.88
N ILE A 98 -11.30 8.63 10.32
CA ILE A 98 -12.05 9.68 9.65
C ILE A 98 -12.90 10.44 10.67
N PRO A 99 -12.64 11.75 10.91
CA PRO A 99 -13.35 12.55 11.90
C PRO A 99 -14.71 13.01 11.36
N MET A 100 -15.72 12.11 11.41
CA MET A 100 -17.07 12.34 10.87
C MET A 100 -17.80 13.58 11.42
N HIS A 101 -17.39 14.07 12.59
CA HIS A 101 -18.03 15.19 13.30
C HIS A 101 -17.38 16.55 13.02
N ARG A 102 -16.26 16.61 12.27
CA ARG A 102 -15.50 17.86 12.02
C ARG A 102 -15.81 18.56 10.68
N GLY A 103 -16.85 18.10 9.99
CA GLY A 103 -17.35 18.71 8.75
C GLY A 103 -16.84 18.06 7.47
N PRO A 104 -17.58 18.18 6.36
CA PRO A 104 -17.35 17.41 5.13
C PRO A 104 -16.03 17.72 4.43
N LEU A 105 -15.52 18.94 4.54
CA LEU A 105 -14.29 19.35 3.87
C LEU A 105 -13.06 18.60 4.43
N LEU A 106 -12.97 18.42 5.75
CA LEU A 106 -11.88 17.66 6.37
C LEU A 106 -11.95 16.17 6.00
N MET A 107 -13.15 15.61 5.90
CA MET A 107 -13.33 14.21 5.48
C MET A 107 -12.82 14.01 4.05
N ILE A 108 -13.22 14.89 3.12
CA ILE A 108 -12.77 14.84 1.72
C ILE A 108 -11.25 14.99 1.64
N ALA A 109 -10.66 15.90 2.43
CA ALA A 109 -9.21 16.08 2.46
C ALA A 109 -8.47 14.80 2.88
N ILE A 110 -8.91 14.13 3.94
CA ILE A 110 -8.31 12.87 4.43
C ILE A 110 -8.46 11.74 3.39
N LEU A 111 -9.62 11.62 2.76
CA LEU A 111 -9.86 10.63 1.70
C LEU A 111 -8.95 10.87 0.47
N LEU A 112 -8.76 12.13 0.08
CA LEU A 112 -7.85 12.47 -1.01
C LEU A 112 -6.38 12.23 -0.63
N GLU A 113 -6.01 12.52 0.61
CA GLU A 113 -4.66 12.29 1.13
C GLU A 113 -4.28 10.80 1.10
N GLU A 114 -5.13 9.91 1.61
CA GLU A 114 -4.84 8.48 1.63
C GLU A 114 -4.73 7.90 0.21
N ILE A 115 -5.62 8.29 -0.70
CA ILE A 115 -5.58 7.86 -2.10
C ILE A 115 -4.30 8.37 -2.77
N ALA A 116 -3.97 9.65 -2.58
CA ALA A 116 -2.75 10.23 -3.14
C ALA A 116 -1.50 9.49 -2.66
N LEU A 117 -1.40 9.19 -1.35
CA LEU A 117 -0.28 8.43 -0.79
C LEU A 117 -0.17 7.03 -1.40
N ALA A 118 -1.30 6.32 -1.54
CA ALA A 118 -1.33 5.00 -2.17
C ALA A 118 -0.81 5.05 -3.62
N PHE A 119 -1.24 6.04 -4.41
CA PHE A 119 -0.77 6.22 -5.78
C PHE A 119 0.71 6.61 -5.86
N VAL A 120 1.22 7.43 -4.93
CA VAL A 120 2.65 7.76 -4.85
C VAL A 120 3.47 6.50 -4.61
N ILE A 121 3.09 5.67 -3.63
CA ILE A 121 3.80 4.42 -3.33
C ILE A 121 3.79 3.50 -4.55
N TRP A 122 2.62 3.28 -5.16
CA TRP A 122 2.50 2.47 -6.37
C TRP A 122 3.38 2.98 -7.50
N PHE A 123 3.40 4.31 -7.72
CA PHE A 123 4.18 4.92 -8.78
C PHE A 123 5.69 4.73 -8.56
N LEU A 124 6.17 4.82 -7.32
CA LEU A 124 7.57 4.52 -6.98
C LEU A 124 7.93 3.07 -7.31
N PHE A 125 7.07 2.11 -6.96
CA PHE A 125 7.26 0.71 -7.32
C PHE A 125 7.25 0.51 -8.85
N TYR A 126 6.33 1.18 -9.56
CA TYR A 126 6.28 1.15 -11.03
C TYR A 126 7.59 1.65 -11.65
N LEU A 127 8.13 2.78 -11.19
CA LEU A 127 9.40 3.31 -11.68
C LEU A 127 10.57 2.35 -11.43
N GLN A 128 10.62 1.73 -10.25
CA GLN A 128 11.63 0.73 -9.90
C GLN A 128 11.55 -0.48 -10.84
N GLN A 129 10.36 -1.03 -11.06
CA GLN A 129 10.17 -2.17 -11.97
C GLN A 129 10.51 -1.81 -13.41
N LYS A 130 10.10 -0.63 -13.89
CA LYS A 130 10.45 -0.13 -15.22
C LYS A 130 11.97 -0.03 -15.40
N LYS A 131 12.69 0.44 -14.38
CA LYS A 131 14.16 0.49 -14.38
C LYS A 131 14.77 -0.91 -14.45
N LEU A 132 14.28 -1.86 -13.66
CA LEU A 132 14.76 -3.24 -13.63
C LEU A 132 14.58 -3.93 -14.99
N VAL A 133 13.39 -3.81 -15.61
CA VAL A 133 13.13 -4.38 -16.94
C VAL A 133 14.07 -3.79 -18.00
N LYS A 134 14.33 -2.48 -17.95
CA LYS A 134 15.28 -1.84 -18.88
C LYS A 134 16.70 -2.41 -18.72
N GLN A 135 17.16 -2.61 -17.48
CA GLN A 135 18.47 -3.20 -17.20
C GLN A 135 18.56 -4.66 -17.65
N MET A 136 17.51 -5.46 -17.43
CA MET A 136 17.44 -6.84 -17.90
C MET A 136 17.53 -6.91 -19.43
N ASN A 137 16.77 -6.05 -20.13
CA ASN A 137 16.80 -5.99 -21.59
C ASN A 137 18.16 -5.58 -22.15
N GLN A 138 18.90 -4.69 -21.46
CA GLN A 138 20.26 -4.32 -21.84
C GLN A 138 21.22 -5.51 -21.70
N ARG A 139 21.18 -6.21 -20.56
CA ARG A 139 22.03 -7.40 -20.33
C ARG A 139 21.78 -8.53 -21.34
N VAL A 140 20.52 -8.79 -21.68
CA VAL A 140 20.18 -9.79 -22.70
C VAL A 140 20.75 -9.41 -24.07
N LYS A 141 20.71 -8.12 -24.43
CA LYS A 141 21.31 -7.62 -25.68
C LYS A 141 22.83 -7.74 -25.70
N GLU A 142 23.50 -7.53 -24.57
CA GLU A 142 24.95 -7.69 -24.46
C GLU A 142 25.34 -9.17 -24.59
N ILE A 143 24.63 -10.08 -23.93
CA ILE A 143 24.86 -11.53 -24.02
C ILE A 143 24.63 -12.04 -25.44
N ASN A 144 23.57 -11.59 -26.13
CA ASN A 144 23.26 -12.03 -27.50
C ASN A 144 24.15 -11.39 -28.58
N LYS A 145 24.97 -10.39 -28.23
CA LYS A 145 25.96 -9.78 -29.13
C LYS A 145 27.34 -10.44 -29.02
N LEU A 146 27.57 -11.25 -27.98
CA LEU A 146 28.69 -12.19 -27.86
C LEU A 146 28.33 -13.50 -28.57
#